data_AF-A0A9Q0J383-F1
#
_entry.id   AF-A0A9Q0J383-F1
#
_cell.length_a   1.000
_cell.length_b   1.000
_cell.length_c   1.000
_cell.angle_alpha   90.00
_cell.angle_beta   90.00
_cell.angle_gamma   90.00
#
_symmetry.space_group_name_H-M   'P 1'
#
loop_
_entity.id
_entity.type
_entity.pdbx_description
1 polymer ?
#
loop_
_entity_poly.entity_id
_entity_poly.type
_entity_poly.pdbx_seq_one_letter_code
_entity_poly.pdbx_strand_id
1 'polypeptide(L)'
;MSATGSSETILITRLWSWTSLTTAQISRTSSHQQTSPNFKFTKGDIASADLVNFILLTESIDTIMHFAAQTHVDSSFGNSFEFTKNNIYGTHVLLEACKVTGQIKRFIHVCTDEVYGETEEDAVVGNHEASQLLPTNPYSATKAGAEMLVMAYGRSYGLPVITARGNNVYGPNQFPEKLIPKFILLAMKGGPLPIHGDGSNVRSYLYCEDVAEAFEVVLHKGEVGHVYNIGTKKERRVIDVAREICKLFSLNPDTQIKFADNRPFNDQRYYLDNQKLKSLGWSERTTWEEGLKKTMDWYVRNPDWWGDVSGALLPHPRTLMVPGVERNANDSASAPVTNSQVLDLW
;
A
#
# COMPACT_ATOMS: atom_id res chain seq x y z
N MET A 1 -2.49 48.05 -5.80
CA MET A 1 -1.40 47.09 -6.06
C MET A 1 -1.92 45.72 -5.66
N SER A 2 -2.31 44.94 -6.66
CA SER A 2 -2.89 43.60 -6.55
C SER A 2 -1.81 42.57 -6.27
N ALA A 3 -1.90 41.86 -5.15
CA ALA A 3 -1.22 40.59 -4.96
C ALA A 3 -2.26 39.49 -5.23
N THR A 4 -2.32 39.03 -6.47
CA THR A 4 -3.04 37.81 -6.85
C THR A 4 -2.22 36.62 -6.33
N GLY A 5 -2.62 36.08 -5.17
CA GLY A 5 -2.12 34.80 -4.70
C GLY A 5 -2.59 33.70 -5.64
N SER A 6 -1.66 33.02 -6.32
CA SER A 6 -1.94 31.82 -7.07
C SER A 6 -2.43 30.74 -6.11
N SER A 7 -3.70 30.35 -6.21
CA SER A 7 -4.21 29.14 -5.58
C SER A 7 -3.56 27.93 -6.27
N GLU A 8 -2.67 27.22 -5.59
CA GLU A 8 -2.24 25.89 -6.03
C GLU A 8 -3.44 24.94 -5.91
N THR A 9 -4.02 24.53 -7.05
CA THR A 9 -5.07 23.51 -7.08
C THR A 9 -4.41 22.14 -7.04
N ILE A 10 -4.22 21.61 -5.82
CA ILE A 10 -3.70 20.25 -5.61
C ILE A 10 -4.84 19.26 -5.88
N LEU A 11 -4.71 18.44 -6.93
CA LEU A 11 -5.52 17.23 -7.04
C LEU A 11 -4.87 16.17 -6.15
N ILE A 12 -5.38 16.03 -4.94
CA ILE A 12 -5.23 14.76 -4.22
C ILE A 12 -6.21 13.80 -4.87
N THR A 13 -5.85 13.22 -6.01
CA THR A 13 -6.58 12.09 -6.56
C THR A 13 -6.39 10.90 -5.66
N ARG A 14 -7.26 10.78 -4.66
CA ARG A 14 -7.63 9.47 -4.11
C ARG A 14 -8.49 8.74 -5.15
N LEU A 15 -7.90 8.43 -6.30
CA LEU A 15 -8.43 7.38 -7.16
C LEU A 15 -8.02 6.07 -6.47
N TRP A 16 -8.97 5.34 -5.93
CA TRP A 16 -8.69 4.03 -5.36
C TRP A 16 -8.85 3.00 -6.49
N SER A 17 -7.89 2.10 -6.64
CA SER A 17 -8.11 0.94 -7.52
C SER A 17 -9.04 -0.06 -6.81
N TRP A 18 -10.03 -0.56 -7.55
CA TRP A 18 -11.26 -1.18 -7.07
C TRP A 18 -11.12 -2.66 -6.68
N THR A 19 -10.40 -2.98 -5.61
CA THR A 19 -10.39 -4.39 -5.12
C THR A 19 -10.55 -4.57 -3.63
N SER A 20 -10.08 -3.65 -2.78
CA SER A 20 -10.24 -3.84 -1.32
C SER A 20 -11.38 -2.99 -0.74
N LEU A 21 -11.89 -1.99 -1.46
CA LEU A 21 -12.90 -1.06 -0.95
C LEU A 21 -14.15 -0.99 -1.85
N THR A 22 -15.33 -1.17 -1.24
CA THR A 22 -16.63 -0.98 -1.89
C THR A 22 -16.93 0.52 -2.08
N THR A 23 -17.84 0.84 -3.01
CA THR A 23 -18.31 2.23 -3.26
C THR A 23 -18.78 2.93 -1.97
N ALA A 24 -19.40 2.19 -1.05
CA ALA A 24 -19.92 2.70 0.21
C ALA A 24 -18.82 3.06 1.23
N GLN A 25 -17.64 2.45 1.11
CA GLN A 25 -16.53 2.67 2.04
C GLN A 25 -15.75 3.93 1.67
N ILE A 26 -15.54 4.19 0.37
CA ILE A 26 -14.90 5.43 -0.11
C ILE A 26 -15.80 6.65 0.17
N SER A 27 -17.12 6.52 -0.01
CA SER A 27 -18.08 7.59 0.27
C SER A 27 -18.15 7.96 1.76
N ARG A 28 -17.99 6.99 2.68
CA ARG A 28 -17.93 7.23 4.14
C ARG A 28 -16.66 7.95 4.59
N THR A 29 -15.50 7.64 4.02
CA THR A 29 -14.28 8.45 4.25
C THR A 29 -14.44 9.89 3.74
N SER A 30 -15.24 10.08 2.69
CA SER A 30 -15.41 11.37 2.04
C SER A 30 -16.54 12.22 2.65
N SER A 31 -17.47 11.62 3.40
CA SER A 31 -18.67 12.32 3.90
C SER A 31 -18.36 13.46 4.87
N HIS A 32 -17.27 13.36 5.65
CA HIS A 32 -16.82 14.45 6.53
C HIS A 32 -16.07 15.57 5.77
N GLN A 33 -15.56 15.30 4.56
CA GLN A 33 -14.80 16.26 3.74
C GLN A 33 -15.60 16.87 2.58
N GLN A 34 -16.76 16.28 2.23
CA GLN A 34 -17.66 16.76 1.18
C GLN A 34 -18.18 18.19 1.38
N THR A 35 -17.98 18.78 2.56
CA THR A 35 -18.37 20.15 2.89
C THR A 35 -17.25 21.18 2.69
N SER A 36 -16.02 20.76 2.40
CA SER A 36 -14.91 21.69 2.17
C SER A 36 -14.96 22.25 0.75
N PRO A 37 -14.87 23.59 0.56
CA PRO A 37 -14.88 24.20 -0.77
C PRO A 37 -13.67 23.83 -1.63
N ASN A 38 -12.59 23.34 -1.01
CA ASN A 38 -11.34 22.95 -1.68
C ASN A 38 -11.23 21.43 -1.89
N PHE A 39 -12.32 20.69 -1.73
CA PHE A 39 -12.35 19.24 -1.90
C PHE A 39 -13.40 18.83 -2.93
N LYS A 40 -13.00 18.01 -3.90
CA LYS A 40 -13.89 17.40 -4.87
C LYS A 40 -13.61 15.91 -4.97
N PHE A 41 -14.64 15.10 -4.81
CA PHE A 41 -14.56 13.66 -5.00
C PHE A 41 -15.07 13.27 -6.38
N THR A 42 -14.22 12.59 -7.16
CA THR A 42 -14.61 12.00 -8.45
C THR A 42 -14.46 10.49 -8.37
N LYS A 43 -15.58 9.78 -8.48
CA LYS A 43 -15.58 8.32 -8.60
C LYS A 43 -15.18 7.92 -10.02
N GLY A 44 -14.05 7.22 -10.16
CA GLY A 44 -13.51 6.86 -11.46
C GLY A 44 -12.42 5.79 -11.39
N ASP A 45 -11.92 5.41 -12.57
CA ASP A 45 -10.78 4.51 -12.75
C ASP A 45 -9.69 5.25 -13.53
N ILE A 46 -8.44 5.19 -13.06
CA ILE A 46 -7.27 5.77 -13.73
C ILE A 46 -6.98 5.12 -15.09
N ALA A 47 -7.49 3.92 -15.33
CA ALA A 47 -7.40 3.25 -16.62
C ALA A 47 -8.30 3.90 -17.70
N SER A 48 -9.22 4.78 -17.30
CA SER A 48 -10.09 5.53 -18.22
C SER A 48 -9.40 6.81 -18.70
N ALA A 49 -8.77 6.74 -19.87
CA ALA A 49 -8.06 7.87 -20.46
C ALA A 49 -8.95 9.11 -20.65
N ASP A 50 -10.19 8.93 -21.12
CA ASP A 50 -11.12 10.05 -21.33
C ASP A 50 -11.46 10.75 -20.01
N LEU A 51 -11.71 9.99 -18.95
CA LEU A 51 -12.03 10.55 -17.63
C LEU A 51 -10.83 11.28 -17.04
N VAL A 52 -9.64 10.67 -17.11
CA VAL A 52 -8.40 11.29 -16.60
C VAL A 52 -8.13 12.60 -17.33
N ASN A 53 -8.15 12.60 -18.67
CA ASN A 53 -7.93 13.82 -19.45
C ASN A 53 -8.98 14.90 -19.14
N PHE A 54 -10.26 14.52 -19.05
CA PHE A 54 -11.33 15.44 -18.66
C PHE A 54 -11.04 16.11 -17.31
N ILE A 55 -10.73 15.34 -16.27
CA ILE A 55 -10.47 15.88 -14.93
C ILE A 55 -9.24 16.80 -14.92
N LEU A 56 -8.14 16.39 -15.56
CA LEU A 56 -6.92 17.21 -15.58
C LEU A 56 -7.18 18.59 -16.20
N LEU A 57 -7.93 18.62 -17.31
CA LEU A 57 -8.26 19.86 -18.02
C LEU A 57 -9.30 20.70 -17.27
N THR A 58 -10.42 20.11 -16.83
CA THR A 58 -11.53 20.88 -16.25
C THR A 58 -11.20 21.44 -14.88
N GLU A 59 -10.42 20.72 -14.08
CA GLU A 59 -10.03 21.16 -12.74
C GLU A 59 -8.71 21.96 -12.73
N SER A 60 -8.05 22.14 -13.88
CA SER A 60 -6.77 22.85 -14.00
C SER A 60 -5.69 22.33 -13.04
N ILE A 61 -5.57 21.00 -12.99
CA ILE A 61 -4.67 20.31 -12.05
C ILE A 61 -3.22 20.51 -12.45
N ASP A 62 -2.40 21.00 -11.53
CA ASP A 62 -0.95 21.14 -11.75
C ASP A 62 -0.10 20.16 -10.92
N THR A 63 -0.69 19.50 -9.93
CA THR A 63 0.03 18.62 -9.01
C THR A 63 -0.78 17.36 -8.77
N ILE A 64 -0.12 16.20 -8.89
CA ILE A 64 -0.72 14.87 -8.70
C ILE A 64 0.05 14.11 -7.63
N MET A 65 -0.67 13.55 -6.67
CA MET A 65 -0.17 12.48 -5.80
C MET A 65 -0.85 11.16 -6.16
N HIS A 66 -0.11 10.25 -6.78
CA HIS A 66 -0.64 9.00 -7.33
C HIS A 66 -0.55 7.84 -6.34
N PHE A 67 -1.60 7.67 -5.54
CA PHE A 67 -1.77 6.56 -4.58
C PHE A 67 -2.52 5.34 -5.15
N ALA A 68 -3.13 5.48 -6.33
CA ALA A 68 -4.05 4.49 -6.88
C ALA A 68 -3.32 3.19 -7.27
N ALA A 69 -3.62 2.08 -6.57
CA ALA A 69 -2.99 0.79 -6.85
C ALA A 69 -3.81 -0.38 -6.28
N GLN A 70 -3.54 -1.57 -6.81
CA GLN A 70 -3.80 -2.87 -6.21
C GLN A 70 -2.65 -3.19 -5.24
N THR A 71 -2.93 -3.54 -3.98
CA THR A 71 -1.88 -3.59 -2.94
C THR A 71 -1.84 -4.84 -2.06
N HIS A 72 -2.75 -5.80 -2.25
CA HIS A 72 -2.78 -6.98 -1.39
C HIS A 72 -1.92 -8.12 -1.95
N VAL A 73 -0.77 -8.38 -1.32
CA VAL A 73 0.22 -9.36 -1.80
C VAL A 73 -0.40 -10.74 -2.04
N ASP A 74 -1.17 -11.29 -1.10
CA ASP A 74 -1.76 -12.63 -1.27
C ASP A 74 -2.69 -12.70 -2.48
N SER A 75 -3.47 -11.64 -2.71
CA SER A 75 -4.40 -11.58 -3.84
C SER A 75 -3.68 -11.47 -5.19
N SER A 76 -2.43 -11.00 -5.19
CA SER A 76 -1.63 -10.85 -6.42
C SER A 76 -1.24 -12.18 -7.04
N PHE A 77 -1.09 -13.24 -6.25
CA PHE A 77 -0.79 -14.58 -6.77
C PHE A 77 -1.97 -15.22 -7.51
N GLY A 78 -3.20 -14.90 -7.10
CA GLY A 78 -4.42 -15.42 -7.74
C GLY A 78 -4.98 -14.53 -8.85
N ASN A 79 -4.58 -13.27 -8.92
CA ASN A 79 -5.16 -12.27 -9.84
C ASN A 79 -4.12 -11.27 -10.39
N SER A 80 -2.92 -11.75 -10.73
CA SER A 80 -1.79 -10.91 -11.14
C SER A 80 -2.08 -10.00 -12.34
N PHE A 81 -2.94 -10.43 -13.28
CA PHE A 81 -3.34 -9.60 -14.42
C PHE A 81 -4.04 -8.30 -14.01
N GLU A 82 -4.90 -8.32 -13.00
CA GLU A 82 -5.54 -7.10 -12.49
C GLU A 82 -4.54 -6.18 -11.79
N PHE A 83 -3.48 -6.72 -11.20
CA PHE A 83 -2.37 -5.90 -10.67
C PHE A 83 -1.63 -5.20 -11.81
N THR A 84 -1.32 -5.91 -12.92
CA THR A 84 -0.72 -5.29 -14.11
C THR A 84 -1.61 -4.19 -14.69
N LYS A 85 -2.91 -4.47 -14.85
CA LYS A 85 -3.87 -3.51 -15.39
C LYS A 85 -3.98 -2.25 -14.53
N ASN A 86 -4.13 -2.41 -13.22
CA ASN A 86 -4.33 -1.26 -12.33
C ASN A 86 -3.01 -0.52 -12.05
N ASN A 87 -1.94 -1.24 -11.74
CA ASN A 87 -0.68 -0.62 -11.31
C ASN A 87 0.12 -0.10 -12.49
N ILE A 88 0.31 -0.92 -13.55
CA ILE A 88 1.14 -0.54 -14.70
C ILE A 88 0.31 0.26 -15.71
N TYR A 89 -0.74 -0.35 -16.27
CA TYR A 89 -1.53 0.30 -17.32
C TYR A 89 -2.23 1.58 -16.82
N GLY A 90 -2.84 1.54 -15.63
CA GLY A 90 -3.42 2.75 -15.03
C GLY A 90 -2.41 3.88 -14.81
N THR A 91 -1.19 3.56 -14.36
CA THR A 91 -0.11 4.57 -14.23
C THR A 91 0.30 5.10 -15.61
N HIS A 92 0.39 4.24 -16.62
CA HIS A 92 0.74 4.64 -17.98
C HIS A 92 -0.30 5.60 -18.59
N VAL A 93 -1.60 5.31 -18.42
CA VAL A 93 -2.67 6.21 -18.87
C VAL A 93 -2.54 7.59 -18.22
N LEU A 94 -2.28 7.62 -16.92
CA LEU A 94 -2.10 8.88 -16.19
C LEU A 94 -0.87 9.65 -16.68
N LEU A 95 0.26 8.97 -16.92
CA LEU A 95 1.49 9.58 -17.44
C LEU A 95 1.30 10.16 -18.85
N GLU A 96 0.62 9.44 -19.76
CA GLU A 96 0.30 9.97 -21.09
C GLU A 96 -0.62 11.19 -21.00
N ALA A 97 -1.64 11.16 -20.14
CA ALA A 97 -2.51 12.32 -19.95
C ALA A 97 -1.74 13.54 -19.40
N CYS A 98 -0.83 13.34 -18.45
CA CYS A 98 0.04 14.41 -17.93
C CYS A 98 0.94 15.00 -19.02
N LYS A 99 1.53 14.15 -19.86
CA LYS A 99 2.36 14.55 -21.01
C LYS A 99 1.56 15.34 -22.05
N VAL A 100 0.35 14.89 -22.39
CA VAL A 100 -0.51 15.55 -23.39
C VAL A 100 -0.99 16.91 -22.90
N THR A 101 -1.38 17.01 -21.62
CA THR A 101 -1.86 18.28 -21.04
C THR A 101 -0.74 19.29 -20.78
N GLY A 102 0.47 18.82 -20.43
CA GLY A 102 1.65 19.68 -20.27
C GLY A 102 1.58 20.70 -19.13
N GLN A 103 0.56 20.62 -18.26
CA GLN A 103 0.31 21.57 -17.17
C GLN A 103 0.82 21.09 -15.80
N ILE A 104 1.27 19.82 -15.71
CA ILE A 104 1.74 19.23 -14.46
C ILE A 104 3.10 19.80 -14.08
N LYS A 105 3.17 20.37 -12.88
CA LYS A 105 4.37 20.88 -12.22
C LYS A 105 5.01 19.88 -11.27
N ARG A 106 4.23 18.96 -10.70
CA ARG A 106 4.72 17.86 -9.84
C ARG A 106 3.86 16.61 -9.99
N PHE A 107 4.51 15.48 -10.25
CA PHE A 107 3.89 14.15 -10.27
C PHE A 107 4.56 13.27 -9.21
N ILE A 108 3.91 13.07 -8.07
CA ILE A 108 4.42 12.27 -6.96
C ILE A 108 3.88 10.85 -7.09
N HIS A 109 4.72 9.90 -7.49
CA HIS A 109 4.39 8.49 -7.57
C HIS A 109 4.62 7.80 -6.23
N VAL A 110 3.57 7.15 -5.71
CA VAL A 110 3.68 6.38 -4.47
C VAL A 110 4.00 4.93 -4.79
N CYS A 111 5.14 4.46 -4.31
CA CYS A 111 5.65 3.11 -4.46
C CYS A 111 5.88 2.46 -3.07
N THR A 112 6.53 1.31 -3.03
CA THR A 112 6.67 0.47 -1.83
C THR A 112 8.12 0.04 -1.61
N ASP A 113 8.51 -0.27 -0.39
CA ASP A 113 9.82 -0.88 -0.09
C ASP A 113 9.99 -2.26 -0.71
N GLU A 114 8.89 -3.01 -0.90
CA GLU A 114 8.90 -4.33 -1.53
C GLU A 114 9.49 -4.35 -2.95
N VAL A 115 9.64 -3.20 -3.63
CA VAL A 115 10.29 -3.16 -4.94
C VAL A 115 11.79 -3.45 -4.87
N TYR A 116 12.42 -3.24 -3.70
CA TYR A 116 13.82 -3.62 -3.48
C TYR A 116 14.00 -5.13 -3.29
N GLY A 117 12.92 -5.85 -2.96
CA GLY A 117 12.98 -7.26 -2.59
C GLY A 117 13.54 -7.49 -1.19
N GLU A 118 13.81 -8.76 -0.92
CA GLU A 118 14.33 -9.23 0.36
C GLU A 118 15.70 -8.61 0.70
N THR A 119 15.87 -8.25 1.96
CA THR A 119 17.15 -7.81 2.51
C THR A 119 17.72 -8.88 3.43
N GLU A 120 19.02 -9.16 3.31
CA GLU A 120 19.72 -10.11 4.18
C GLU A 120 19.53 -9.76 5.67
N GLU A 121 19.41 -10.79 6.52
CA GLU A 121 19.16 -10.62 7.95
C GLU A 121 20.31 -9.89 8.67
N ASP A 122 21.56 -10.06 8.20
CA ASP A 122 22.75 -9.45 8.76
C ASP A 122 23.08 -8.06 8.16
N ALA A 123 22.26 -7.57 7.23
CA ALA A 123 22.47 -6.28 6.59
C ALA A 123 22.45 -5.14 7.62
N VAL A 124 23.56 -4.40 7.70
CA VAL A 124 23.75 -3.25 8.60
C VAL A 124 23.17 -1.97 7.98
N VAL A 125 23.17 -1.89 6.65
CA VAL A 125 22.70 -0.74 5.87
C VAL A 125 21.46 -1.16 5.10
N GLY A 126 20.39 -0.37 5.21
CA GLY A 126 19.16 -0.60 4.46
C GLY A 126 19.29 -0.14 3.01
N ASN A 127 18.37 -0.59 2.16
CA ASN A 127 18.31 -0.18 0.77
C ASN A 127 18.09 1.33 0.67
N HIS A 128 19.06 2.04 0.09
CA HIS A 128 18.97 3.45 -0.26
C HIS A 128 18.31 3.61 -1.64
N GLU A 129 17.98 4.84 -2.05
CA GLU A 129 17.15 5.07 -3.24
C GLU A 129 17.76 4.64 -4.59
N ALA A 130 19.08 4.47 -4.64
CA ALA A 130 19.79 3.98 -5.81
C ALA A 130 20.03 2.45 -5.80
N SER A 131 19.52 1.75 -4.78
CA SER A 131 19.57 0.28 -4.73
C SER A 131 18.75 -0.31 -5.88
N GLN A 132 19.15 -1.51 -6.32
CA GLN A 132 18.47 -2.22 -7.41
C GLN A 132 17.05 -2.60 -6.99
N LEU A 133 16.13 -2.59 -7.95
CA LEU A 133 14.79 -3.15 -7.76
C LEU A 133 14.81 -4.64 -8.07
N LEU A 134 14.51 -5.46 -7.07
CA LEU A 134 14.49 -6.93 -7.14
C LEU A 134 13.17 -7.49 -6.60
N PRO A 135 12.01 -7.12 -7.18
CA PRO A 135 10.71 -7.54 -6.67
C PRO A 135 10.55 -9.06 -6.71
N THR A 136 10.03 -9.64 -5.62
CA THR A 136 9.91 -11.09 -5.40
C THR A 136 8.50 -11.63 -5.59
N ASN A 137 7.49 -10.75 -5.74
CA ASN A 137 6.08 -11.14 -5.85
C ASN A 137 5.34 -10.33 -6.93
N PRO A 138 4.18 -10.79 -7.45
CA PRO A 138 3.48 -10.09 -8.53
C PRO A 138 3.04 -8.67 -8.19
N TYR A 139 2.70 -8.39 -6.92
CA TYR A 139 2.40 -7.03 -6.48
C TYR A 139 3.62 -6.11 -6.59
N SER A 140 4.74 -6.48 -5.97
CA SER A 140 5.96 -5.67 -5.99
C SER A 140 6.51 -5.52 -7.42
N ALA A 141 6.40 -6.55 -8.25
CA ALA A 141 6.80 -6.52 -9.65
C ALA A 141 6.00 -5.47 -10.45
N THR A 142 4.68 -5.42 -10.25
CA THR A 142 3.84 -4.43 -10.94
C THR A 142 4.04 -3.00 -10.43
N LYS A 143 4.37 -2.82 -9.14
CA LYS A 143 4.78 -1.52 -8.58
C LYS A 143 6.13 -1.06 -9.15
N ALA A 144 7.12 -1.95 -9.23
CA ALA A 144 8.40 -1.67 -9.86
C ALA A 144 8.24 -1.33 -11.35
N GLY A 145 7.42 -2.09 -12.08
CA GLY A 145 7.12 -1.82 -13.50
C GLY A 145 6.46 -0.46 -13.73
N ALA A 146 5.50 -0.08 -12.89
CA ALA A 146 4.90 1.26 -12.93
C ALA A 146 5.93 2.36 -12.65
N GLU A 147 6.82 2.13 -11.68
CA GLU A 147 7.88 3.08 -11.35
C GLU A 147 8.90 3.24 -12.51
N MET A 148 9.24 2.16 -13.22
CA MET A 148 10.09 2.24 -14.41
C MET A 148 9.46 3.12 -15.51
N LEU A 149 8.15 3.05 -15.70
CA LEU A 149 7.43 3.96 -16.60
C LEU A 149 7.55 5.41 -16.12
N VAL A 150 7.29 5.68 -14.83
CA VAL A 150 7.41 7.04 -14.26
C VAL A 150 8.81 7.62 -14.51
N MET A 151 9.85 6.83 -14.24
CA MET A 151 11.23 7.22 -14.48
C MET A 151 11.50 7.51 -15.97
N ALA A 152 11.03 6.62 -16.86
CA ALA A 152 11.20 6.80 -18.30
C ALA A 152 10.48 8.06 -18.81
N TYR A 153 9.30 8.39 -18.28
CA TYR A 153 8.56 9.58 -18.67
C TYR A 153 9.22 10.87 -18.18
N GLY A 154 9.78 10.86 -16.98
CA GLY A 154 10.61 11.95 -16.49
C GLY A 154 11.82 12.22 -17.39
N ARG A 155 12.53 11.16 -17.82
CA ARG A 155 13.72 11.27 -18.68
C ARG A 155 13.40 11.65 -20.13
N SER A 156 12.42 10.98 -20.73
CA SER A 156 12.13 11.08 -22.16
C SER A 156 11.27 12.29 -22.51
N TYR A 157 10.39 12.71 -21.60
CA TYR A 157 9.41 13.78 -21.86
C TYR A 157 9.52 14.95 -20.89
N GLY A 158 10.48 14.94 -19.95
CA GLY A 158 10.68 16.02 -18.99
C GLY A 158 9.55 16.16 -17.98
N LEU A 159 8.73 15.13 -17.77
CA LEU A 159 7.64 15.18 -16.80
C LEU A 159 8.22 15.36 -15.37
N PRO A 160 7.70 16.28 -14.53
CA PRO A 160 8.31 16.59 -13.25
C PRO A 160 7.94 15.57 -12.17
N VAL A 161 8.52 14.38 -12.30
CA VAL A 161 8.21 13.21 -11.46
C VAL A 161 9.04 13.18 -10.18
N ILE A 162 8.44 12.72 -9.09
CA ILE A 162 9.09 12.40 -7.82
C ILE A 162 8.55 11.03 -7.39
N THR A 163 9.40 10.12 -6.92
CA THR A 163 8.92 8.84 -6.40
C THR A 163 9.11 8.77 -4.89
N ALA A 164 8.12 8.25 -4.17
CA ALA A 164 8.23 7.95 -2.76
C ALA A 164 8.03 6.45 -2.51
N ARG A 165 9.01 5.76 -1.93
CA ARG A 165 8.93 4.32 -1.59
C ARG A 165 8.76 4.19 -0.08
N GLY A 166 7.67 3.58 0.39
CA GLY A 166 7.31 3.53 1.81
C GLY A 166 7.36 2.15 2.44
N ASN A 167 7.66 2.07 3.74
CA ASN A 167 7.43 0.87 4.56
C ASN A 167 5.92 0.58 4.77
N ASN A 168 5.60 -0.51 5.49
CA ASN A 168 4.24 -0.82 5.91
C ASN A 168 3.62 0.32 6.72
N VAL A 169 2.47 0.81 6.27
CA VAL A 169 1.70 1.84 6.98
C VAL A 169 0.65 1.18 7.87
N TYR A 170 0.36 1.77 9.03
CA TYR A 170 -0.74 1.35 9.89
C TYR A 170 -1.46 2.56 10.51
N GLY A 171 -2.73 2.40 10.86
CA GLY A 171 -3.51 3.48 11.44
C GLY A 171 -5.01 3.36 11.21
N PRO A 172 -5.78 4.39 11.63
CA PRO A 172 -7.18 4.57 11.28
C PRO A 172 -7.48 4.36 9.79
N ASN A 173 -8.67 3.86 9.47
CA ASN A 173 -9.14 3.65 8.09
C ASN A 173 -8.31 2.64 7.26
N GLN A 174 -7.51 1.77 7.86
CA GLN A 174 -6.89 0.66 7.13
C GLN A 174 -7.89 -0.49 6.92
N PHE A 175 -7.95 -1.08 5.73
CA PHE A 175 -8.86 -2.20 5.48
C PHE A 175 -8.38 -3.47 6.24
N PRO A 176 -9.27 -4.24 6.89
CA PRO A 176 -8.90 -5.34 7.80
C PRO A 176 -8.44 -6.63 7.13
N GLU A 177 -8.01 -6.56 5.87
CA GLU A 177 -7.17 -7.61 5.25
C GLU A 177 -5.71 -7.50 5.71
N LYS A 178 -5.26 -6.29 6.08
CA LYS A 178 -3.89 -6.01 6.52
C LYS A 178 -3.69 -6.50 7.96
N LEU A 179 -2.44 -6.81 8.31
CA LEU A 179 -2.05 -7.51 9.54
C LEU A 179 -2.63 -6.89 10.83
N ILE A 180 -2.28 -5.63 11.11
CA ILE A 180 -2.65 -4.93 12.35
C ILE A 180 -4.18 -4.81 12.51
N PRO A 181 -4.94 -4.31 11.51
CA PRO A 181 -6.38 -4.20 11.67
C PRO A 181 -7.10 -5.56 11.72
N LYS A 182 -6.59 -6.58 11.01
CA LYS A 182 -7.07 -7.97 11.13
C LYS A 182 -6.94 -8.47 12.57
N PHE A 183 -5.75 -8.32 13.15
CA PHE A 183 -5.47 -8.76 14.51
C PHE A 183 -6.28 -8.00 15.55
N ILE A 184 -6.45 -6.68 15.39
CA ILE A 184 -7.31 -5.89 16.27
C ILE A 184 -8.75 -6.40 16.23
N LEU A 185 -9.34 -6.59 15.05
CA LEU A 185 -10.73 -7.06 14.92
C LEU A 185 -10.93 -8.49 15.43
N LEU A 186 -9.94 -9.38 15.26
CA LEU A 186 -9.98 -10.73 15.80
C LEU A 186 -9.84 -10.73 17.33
N ALA A 187 -8.91 -9.93 17.86
CA ALA A 187 -8.72 -9.77 19.30
C ALA A 187 -9.96 -9.15 19.98
N MET A 188 -10.63 -8.19 19.34
CA MET A 188 -11.91 -7.64 19.82
C MET A 188 -12.99 -8.72 19.99
N LYS A 189 -12.92 -9.80 19.21
CA LYS A 189 -13.84 -10.96 19.28
C LYS A 189 -13.30 -12.08 20.18
N GLY A 190 -12.14 -11.90 20.81
CA GLY A 190 -11.44 -12.96 21.55
C GLY A 190 -11.01 -14.15 20.68
N GLY A 191 -10.95 -13.94 19.35
CA GLY A 191 -10.67 -14.97 18.36
C GLY A 191 -9.18 -15.11 18.03
N PRO A 192 -8.80 -16.16 17.27
CA PRO A 192 -7.40 -16.46 16.98
C PRO A 192 -6.77 -15.41 16.07
N LEU A 193 -5.48 -15.14 16.26
CA LEU A 193 -4.65 -14.26 15.44
C LEU A 193 -3.80 -15.12 14.49
N PRO A 194 -4.16 -15.22 13.20
CA PRO A 194 -3.44 -16.07 12.25
C PRO A 194 -2.11 -15.44 11.81
N ILE A 195 -1.02 -16.17 11.99
CA ILE A 195 0.32 -15.79 11.53
C ILE A 195 0.75 -16.75 10.41
N HIS A 196 1.27 -16.22 9.31
CA HIS A 196 1.85 -17.05 8.25
C HIS A 196 3.25 -17.53 8.63
N GLY A 197 3.52 -18.82 8.40
CA GLY A 197 4.80 -19.41 8.78
C GLY A 197 4.97 -19.42 10.29
N ASP A 198 6.15 -19.03 10.78
CA ASP A 198 6.47 -18.94 12.21
C ASP A 198 6.37 -17.51 12.78
N GLY A 199 6.04 -16.53 11.93
CA GLY A 199 5.95 -15.11 12.30
C GLY A 199 7.30 -14.43 12.57
N SER A 200 8.42 -15.05 12.18
CA SER A 200 9.76 -14.48 12.31
C SER A 200 10.01 -13.34 11.33
N ASN A 201 9.23 -13.23 10.24
CA ASN A 201 9.35 -12.16 9.26
C ASN A 201 9.39 -10.78 9.94
N VAL A 202 10.35 -9.98 9.52
CA VAL A 202 10.66 -8.65 10.05
C VAL A 202 10.13 -7.59 9.10
N ARG A 203 9.38 -6.63 9.64
CA ARG A 203 8.85 -5.48 8.91
C ARG A 203 9.06 -4.19 9.70
N SER A 204 9.08 -3.08 8.98
CA SER A 204 9.06 -1.75 9.56
C SER A 204 7.65 -1.18 9.44
N TYR A 205 7.11 -0.65 10.53
CA TYR A 205 5.75 -0.10 10.57
C TYR A 205 5.79 1.39 10.87
N LEU A 206 5.16 2.19 10.01
CA LEU A 206 5.00 3.63 10.19
C LEU A 206 3.55 4.01 10.41
N TYR A 207 3.32 4.87 11.39
CA TYR A 207 1.98 5.39 11.67
C TYR A 207 1.52 6.31 10.54
N CYS A 208 0.24 6.21 10.15
CA CYS A 208 -0.28 6.86 8.94
C CYS A 208 -0.15 8.40 8.95
N GLU A 209 -0.18 9.04 10.13
CA GLU A 209 0.02 10.49 10.25
C GLU A 209 1.47 10.88 9.92
N ASP A 210 2.47 10.14 10.41
CA ASP A 210 3.88 10.38 10.09
C ASP A 210 4.15 10.19 8.58
N VAL A 211 3.46 9.25 7.95
CA VAL A 211 3.53 9.03 6.50
C VAL A 211 2.86 10.17 5.73
N ALA A 212 1.73 10.70 6.22
CA ALA A 212 1.10 11.86 5.62
C ALA A 212 2.02 13.10 5.70
N GLU A 213 2.66 13.33 6.85
CA GLU A 213 3.67 14.39 7.02
C GLU A 213 4.87 14.17 6.08
N ALA A 214 5.28 12.91 5.85
CA ALA A 214 6.34 12.60 4.88
C ALA A 214 5.96 13.05 3.47
N PHE A 215 4.73 12.76 3.03
CA PHE A 215 4.23 13.20 1.73
C PHE A 215 4.11 14.72 1.63
N GLU A 216 3.74 15.41 2.70
CA GLU A 216 3.74 16.87 2.77
C GLU A 216 5.16 17.43 2.58
N VAL A 217 6.15 16.85 3.26
CA VAL A 217 7.56 17.24 3.08
C VAL A 217 8.03 16.99 1.65
N VAL A 218 7.73 15.83 1.06
CA VAL A 218 8.07 15.51 -0.34
C VAL A 218 7.36 16.46 -1.31
N LEU A 219 6.11 16.82 -1.06
CA LEU A 219 5.35 17.75 -1.89
C LEU A 219 6.02 19.12 -1.97
N HIS A 220 6.40 19.68 -0.83
CA HIS A 220 6.89 21.05 -0.76
C HIS A 220 8.40 21.17 -0.97
N LYS A 221 9.18 20.17 -0.53
CA LYS A 221 10.65 20.22 -0.52
C LYS A 221 11.32 19.16 -1.39
N GLY A 222 10.55 18.19 -1.90
CA GLY A 222 11.09 17.17 -2.78
C GLY A 222 11.55 17.74 -4.11
N GLU A 223 12.76 17.37 -4.52
CA GLU A 223 13.33 17.71 -5.81
C GLU A 223 12.78 16.81 -6.93
N VAL A 224 12.42 17.42 -8.06
CA VAL A 224 11.98 16.72 -9.28
C VAL A 224 13.10 15.83 -9.81
N GLY A 225 12.75 14.61 -10.21
CA GLY A 225 13.67 13.56 -10.69
C GLY A 225 14.24 12.69 -9.56
N HIS A 226 13.92 12.98 -8.30
CA HIS A 226 14.44 12.25 -7.15
C HIS A 226 13.43 11.23 -6.62
N VAL A 227 13.98 10.16 -6.06
CA VAL A 227 13.26 9.18 -5.22
C VAL A 227 13.52 9.51 -3.75
N TYR A 228 12.53 9.26 -2.87
CA TYR A 228 12.64 9.40 -1.42
C TYR A 228 12.08 8.15 -0.72
N ASN A 229 12.89 7.54 0.15
CA ASN A 229 12.44 6.46 1.02
C ASN A 229 11.74 7.02 2.27
N ILE A 230 10.49 6.61 2.50
CA ILE A 230 9.68 6.90 3.70
C ILE A 230 9.71 5.65 4.59
N GLY A 231 10.62 5.61 5.55
CA GLY A 231 10.81 4.42 6.38
C GLY A 231 11.19 4.70 7.83
N THR A 232 11.37 3.63 8.60
CA THR A 232 11.94 3.66 9.95
C THR A 232 13.03 2.60 10.10
N LYS A 233 13.93 2.79 11.07
CA LYS A 233 14.91 1.77 11.47
C LYS A 233 14.37 0.85 12.57
N LYS A 234 13.13 1.10 13.04
CA LYS A 234 12.47 0.35 14.10
C LYS A 234 11.75 -0.84 13.50
N GLU A 235 12.47 -1.95 13.40
CA GLU A 235 11.98 -3.21 12.87
C GLU A 235 11.21 -4.02 13.92
N ARG A 236 10.20 -4.77 13.49
CA ARG A 236 9.38 -5.64 14.34
C ARG A 236 9.08 -6.95 13.63
N ARG A 237 9.14 -8.06 14.38
CA ARG A 237 8.66 -9.35 13.89
C ARG A 237 7.14 -9.38 13.92
N VAL A 238 6.54 -10.06 12.95
CA VAL A 238 5.08 -10.26 12.88
C VAL A 238 4.53 -10.85 14.19
N ILE A 239 5.24 -11.80 14.80
CA ILE A 239 4.81 -12.41 16.07
C ILE A 239 4.83 -11.45 17.26
N ASP A 240 5.75 -10.49 17.28
CA ASP A 240 5.82 -9.51 18.37
C ASP A 240 4.64 -8.52 18.28
N VAL A 241 4.25 -8.14 17.05
CA VAL A 241 3.02 -7.35 16.81
C VAL A 241 1.78 -8.08 17.33
N ALA A 242 1.64 -9.38 17.05
CA ALA A 242 0.52 -10.19 17.54
C ALA A 242 0.47 -10.23 19.07
N ARG A 243 1.63 -10.45 19.73
CA ARG A 243 1.74 -10.49 21.20
C ARG A 243 1.37 -9.15 21.83
N GLU A 244 1.81 -8.05 21.24
CA GLU A 244 1.49 -6.70 21.73
C GLU A 244 0.00 -6.39 21.60
N ILE A 245 -0.65 -6.81 20.50
CA ILE A 245 -2.11 -6.71 20.35
C ILE A 245 -2.83 -7.58 21.38
N CYS A 246 -2.41 -8.84 21.59
CA CYS A 246 -2.99 -9.67 22.65
C CYS A 246 -2.88 -9.00 24.03
N LYS A 247 -1.73 -8.40 24.35
CA LYS A 247 -1.52 -7.65 25.60
C LYS A 247 -2.50 -6.49 25.75
N LEU A 248 -2.73 -5.71 24.69
CA LEU A 248 -3.70 -4.59 24.70
C LEU A 248 -5.13 -5.05 25.00
N PHE A 249 -5.51 -6.25 24.54
CA PHE A 249 -6.82 -6.85 24.79
C PHE A 249 -6.86 -7.78 26.03
N SER A 250 -5.78 -7.85 26.82
CA SER A 250 -5.65 -8.77 27.97
C SER A 250 -5.90 -10.25 27.60
N LEU A 251 -5.48 -10.65 26.39
CA LEU A 251 -5.57 -12.02 25.88
C LEU A 251 -4.25 -12.77 26.09
N ASN A 252 -4.31 -14.10 26.24
CA ASN A 252 -3.13 -14.95 26.27
C ASN A 252 -2.61 -15.20 24.83
N PRO A 253 -1.39 -14.74 24.48
CA PRO A 253 -0.82 -15.00 23.15
C PRO A 253 -0.69 -16.49 22.81
N ASP A 254 -0.41 -17.35 23.79
CA ASP A 254 -0.18 -18.79 23.56
C ASP A 254 -1.43 -19.52 23.10
N THR A 255 -2.62 -19.03 23.49
CA THR A 255 -3.89 -19.61 23.08
C THR A 255 -4.44 -18.94 21.83
N GLN A 256 -4.16 -17.66 21.62
CA GLN A 256 -4.73 -16.87 20.53
C GLN A 256 -3.91 -16.92 19.24
N ILE A 257 -2.59 -16.94 19.31
CA ILE A 257 -1.75 -16.99 18.11
C ILE A 257 -1.88 -18.37 17.47
N LYS A 258 -2.21 -18.40 16.18
CA LYS A 258 -2.32 -19.63 15.38
C LYS A 258 -1.47 -19.50 14.14
N PHE A 259 -0.58 -20.47 13.93
CA PHE A 259 0.24 -20.53 12.73
C PHE A 259 -0.58 -21.14 11.58
N ALA A 260 -0.53 -20.46 10.44
CA ALA A 260 -1.09 -20.88 9.17
C ALA A 260 0.06 -21.14 8.19
N ASP A 261 -0.25 -21.75 7.05
CA ASP A 261 0.72 -21.97 5.99
C ASP A 261 1.45 -20.66 5.62
N ASN A 262 2.75 -20.78 5.34
CA ASN A 262 3.53 -19.64 4.93
C ASN A 262 3.08 -19.15 3.54
N ARG A 263 3.28 -17.87 3.25
CA ARG A 263 3.02 -17.33 1.92
C ARG A 263 4.15 -17.75 0.97
N PRO A 264 3.84 -18.05 -0.30
CA PRO A 264 4.87 -18.15 -1.33
C PRO A 264 5.66 -16.84 -1.39
N PHE A 265 7.00 -16.92 -1.42
CA PHE A 265 7.88 -15.76 -1.53
C PHE A 265 7.61 -14.69 -0.45
N ASN A 266 7.46 -15.15 0.80
CA ASN A 266 7.31 -14.27 1.95
C ASN A 266 8.68 -13.75 2.41
N ASP A 267 9.15 -12.66 1.79
CA ASP A 267 10.46 -12.07 2.10
C ASP A 267 10.68 -11.95 3.61
N GLN A 268 11.83 -12.38 4.10
CA GLN A 268 12.08 -12.43 5.53
C GLN A 268 12.19 -11.04 6.13
N ARG A 269 12.83 -10.10 5.44
CA ARG A 269 13.09 -8.75 5.94
C ARG A 269 13.06 -7.72 4.82
N TYR A 270 12.46 -6.56 5.12
CA TYR A 270 12.60 -5.34 4.31
C TYR A 270 13.24 -4.25 5.16
N TYR A 271 14.40 -3.76 4.72
CA TYR A 271 15.14 -2.74 5.45
C TYR A 271 15.49 -1.56 4.54
N LEU A 272 14.99 -0.37 4.89
CA LEU A 272 15.19 0.85 4.13
C LEU A 272 16.17 1.81 4.81
N ASP A 273 16.98 2.49 4.01
CA ASP A 273 17.61 3.74 4.43
C ASP A 273 16.72 4.93 4.08
N ASN A 274 16.47 5.81 5.05
CA ASN A 274 15.63 7.00 4.96
C ASN A 274 16.40 8.33 5.16
N GLN A 275 17.75 8.31 5.15
CA GLN A 275 18.55 9.51 5.40
C GLN A 275 18.21 10.66 4.45
N LYS A 276 17.94 10.37 3.17
CA LYS A 276 17.65 11.40 2.18
C LYS A 276 16.39 12.20 2.52
N LEU A 277 15.31 11.54 2.91
CA LEU A 277 14.09 12.23 3.34
C LEU A 277 14.29 12.97 4.66
N LYS A 278 15.05 12.40 5.61
CA LYS A 278 15.42 13.10 6.85
C LYS A 278 16.17 14.40 6.60
N SER A 279 17.03 14.44 5.58
CA SER A 279 17.76 15.66 5.19
C SER A 279 16.83 16.79 4.72
N LEU A 280 15.59 16.49 4.29
CA LEU A 280 14.55 17.50 3.99
C LEU A 280 13.80 18.00 5.24
N GLY A 281 14.14 17.47 6.42
CA GLY A 281 13.56 17.86 7.71
C GLY A 281 12.37 17.00 8.16
N TRP A 282 12.14 15.84 7.55
CA TRP A 282 11.15 14.88 8.05
C TRP A 282 11.74 14.00 9.16
N SER A 283 10.92 13.66 10.14
CA SER A 283 11.26 12.69 11.18
C SER A 283 10.00 12.03 11.73
N GLU A 284 10.05 10.72 11.98
CA GLU A 284 9.00 9.99 12.70
C GLU A 284 8.73 10.62 14.09
N ARG A 285 7.49 11.01 14.35
CA ARG A 285 7.05 11.62 15.62
C ARG A 285 6.31 10.65 16.51
N THR A 286 5.52 9.75 15.93
CA THR A 286 4.68 8.82 16.70
C THR A 286 5.48 7.61 17.14
N THR A 287 5.47 7.32 18.43
CA THR A 287 6.02 6.06 18.93
C THR A 287 5.14 4.88 18.52
N TRP A 288 5.71 3.68 18.46
CA TRP A 288 4.93 2.48 18.13
C TRP A 288 3.76 2.29 19.10
N GLU A 289 4.02 2.41 20.40
CA GLU A 289 3.04 2.21 21.47
C GLU A 289 1.88 3.20 21.35
N GLU A 290 2.19 4.47 21.06
CA GLU A 290 1.18 5.51 20.84
C GLU A 290 0.37 5.24 19.56
N GLY A 291 1.04 4.97 18.43
CA GLY A 291 0.37 4.72 17.16
C GLY A 291 -0.51 3.47 17.22
N LEU A 292 -0.04 2.39 17.86
CA LEU A 292 -0.81 1.14 18.00
C LEU A 292 -2.05 1.37 18.86
N LYS A 293 -1.92 2.13 19.96
CA LYS A 293 -3.06 2.51 20.80
C LYS A 293 -4.06 3.38 20.04
N LYS A 294 -3.61 4.42 19.32
CA LYS A 294 -4.50 5.26 18.48
C LYS A 294 -5.24 4.43 17.43
N THR A 295 -4.54 3.47 16.82
CA THR A 295 -5.11 2.55 15.83
C THR A 295 -6.20 1.69 16.47
N MET A 296 -5.89 1.03 17.58
CA MET A 296 -6.84 0.21 18.35
C MET A 296 -8.07 1.02 18.77
N ASP A 297 -7.87 2.19 19.38
CA ASP A 297 -8.95 3.08 19.82
C ASP A 297 -9.89 3.44 18.67
N TRP A 298 -9.34 3.64 17.46
CA TRP A 298 -10.16 3.91 16.28
C TRP A 298 -11.03 2.70 15.89
N TYR A 299 -10.48 1.48 15.80
CA TYR A 299 -11.29 0.29 15.48
C TYR A 299 -12.34 -0.02 16.55
N VAL A 300 -12.00 0.18 17.84
CA VAL A 300 -12.96 0.00 18.95
C VAL A 300 -14.11 1.00 18.86
N ARG A 301 -13.85 2.25 18.47
CA ARG A 301 -14.89 3.27 18.27
C ARG A 301 -15.66 3.10 16.96
N ASN A 302 -15.13 2.35 16.00
CA ASN A 302 -15.69 2.21 14.65
C ASN A 302 -15.81 0.72 14.22
N PRO A 303 -16.45 -0.16 15.02
CA PRO A 303 -16.45 -1.61 14.78
C PRO A 303 -17.12 -2.00 13.46
N ASP A 304 -18.15 -1.26 13.04
CA ASP A 304 -18.95 -1.56 11.83
C ASP A 304 -18.56 -0.69 10.62
N TRP A 305 -17.43 0.01 10.69
CA TRP A 305 -17.02 0.97 9.65
C TRP A 305 -17.00 0.35 8.25
N TRP A 306 -16.44 -0.86 8.15
CA TRP A 306 -16.28 -1.59 6.89
C TRP A 306 -17.48 -2.48 6.52
N GLY A 307 -18.46 -2.66 7.41
CA GLY A 307 -19.52 -3.65 7.23
C GLY A 307 -19.01 -5.09 7.41
N ASP A 308 -19.47 -6.03 6.59
CA ASP A 308 -19.01 -7.41 6.65
C ASP A 308 -17.58 -7.54 6.11
N VAL A 309 -16.68 -8.00 6.98
CA VAL A 309 -15.26 -8.23 6.70
C VAL A 309 -14.83 -9.66 6.99
N SER A 310 -15.79 -10.58 7.17
CA SER A 310 -15.53 -12.00 7.49
C SER A 310 -14.48 -12.64 6.57
N GLY A 311 -14.59 -12.42 5.26
CA GLY A 311 -13.63 -12.92 4.27
C GLY A 311 -12.23 -12.31 4.40
N ALA A 312 -12.13 -11.02 4.78
CA ALA A 312 -10.84 -10.35 4.96
C ALA A 312 -10.09 -10.85 6.19
N LEU A 313 -10.81 -11.35 7.21
CA LEU A 313 -10.24 -11.87 8.45
C LEU A 313 -9.69 -13.30 8.33
N LEU A 314 -9.89 -13.97 7.18
CA LEU A 314 -9.28 -15.28 6.91
C LEU A 314 -7.75 -15.19 6.87
N PRO A 315 -7.02 -16.26 7.24
CA PRO A 315 -5.56 -16.29 7.14
C PRO A 315 -5.07 -15.97 5.73
N HIS A 316 -5.61 -16.67 4.73
CA HIS A 316 -5.40 -16.40 3.30
C HIS A 316 -6.73 -15.94 2.69
N PRO A 317 -6.98 -14.62 2.57
CA PRO A 317 -8.17 -14.11 1.92
C PRO A 317 -8.18 -14.57 0.46
N ARG A 318 -9.11 -15.46 0.09
CA ARG A 318 -9.32 -15.84 -1.31
C ARG A 318 -10.22 -14.78 -1.94
N THR A 319 -9.78 -14.17 -3.02
CA THR A 319 -10.69 -13.43 -3.90
C THR A 319 -11.64 -14.45 -4.51
N LEU A 320 -12.92 -14.42 -4.11
CA LEU A 320 -13.99 -15.16 -4.79
C LEU A 320 -14.11 -14.59 -6.20
N MET A 321 -13.38 -15.12 -7.19
CA MET A 321 -13.65 -14.86 -8.61
C MET A 321 -12.93 -15.84 -9.54
N VAL A 322 -13.54 -17.02 -9.71
CA VAL A 322 -13.72 -17.61 -11.05
C VAL A 322 -15.19 -18.02 -11.10
N PRO A 323 -16.05 -17.40 -11.93
CA PRO A 323 -17.37 -17.95 -12.19
C PRO A 323 -17.20 -19.38 -12.76
N GLY A 324 -17.63 -20.39 -12.01
CA GLY A 324 -17.64 -21.79 -12.48
C GLY A 324 -16.64 -22.76 -11.86
N VAL A 325 -15.84 -22.37 -10.86
CA VAL A 325 -15.03 -23.34 -10.09
C VAL A 325 -15.38 -23.29 -8.60
N GLU A 326 -16.46 -23.99 -8.24
CA GLU A 326 -16.65 -24.41 -6.85
C GLU A 326 -15.64 -25.51 -6.53
N ARG A 327 -14.59 -25.20 -5.77
CA ARG A 327 -13.86 -26.24 -5.02
C ARG A 327 -14.38 -26.23 -3.59
N ASN A 328 -15.12 -27.29 -3.25
CA ASN A 328 -15.68 -27.51 -1.93
C ASN A 328 -14.59 -27.52 -0.85
N ALA A 329 -14.88 -26.86 0.27
CA ALA A 329 -13.96 -26.64 1.38
C ALA A 329 -13.75 -27.86 2.29
N ASN A 330 -13.74 -29.09 1.75
CA ASN A 330 -13.68 -30.32 2.55
C ASN A 330 -12.66 -31.39 2.12
N ASP A 331 -11.82 -31.15 1.11
CA ASP A 331 -10.77 -32.13 0.77
C ASP A 331 -9.48 -31.90 1.57
N SER A 332 -9.55 -32.23 2.85
CA SER A 332 -8.40 -32.73 3.60
C SER A 332 -8.30 -34.25 3.39
N ALA A 333 -7.69 -34.68 2.29
CA ALA A 333 -7.25 -36.06 2.13
C ALA A 333 -6.03 -36.14 1.21
N SER A 334 -4.99 -36.76 1.77
CA SER A 334 -3.72 -37.16 1.19
C SER A 334 -3.78 -37.82 -0.19
N ALA A 335 -2.91 -37.39 -1.12
CA ALA A 335 -2.19 -38.29 -2.03
C ALA A 335 -0.91 -37.60 -2.57
N PRO A 336 0.21 -38.33 -2.72
CA PRO A 336 1.47 -37.76 -3.18
C PRO A 336 1.47 -37.63 -4.71
N VAL A 337 1.88 -36.48 -5.23
CA VAL A 337 2.14 -36.34 -6.68
C VAL A 337 3.62 -36.60 -6.93
N THR A 338 3.88 -37.73 -7.57
CA THR A 338 5.17 -38.16 -8.10
C THR A 338 5.60 -37.32 -9.31
N ASN A 339 6.93 -37.14 -9.44
CA ASN A 339 7.64 -36.55 -10.56
C ASN A 339 7.12 -37.00 -11.95
N SER A 340 6.95 -36.05 -12.87
CA SER A 340 7.82 -35.84 -14.03
C SER A 340 7.06 -35.03 -15.09
N GLN A 341 7.62 -33.90 -15.53
CA GLN A 341 7.99 -33.68 -16.93
C GLN A 341 8.41 -32.21 -17.10
N VAL A 342 9.72 -32.08 -17.32
CA VAL A 342 10.36 -31.02 -18.10
C VAL A 342 9.57 -30.80 -19.38
N LEU A 343 9.29 -29.54 -19.73
CA LEU A 343 9.30 -29.07 -21.11
C LEU A 343 9.53 -27.56 -21.11
N ASP A 344 10.69 -27.21 -21.65
CA ASP A 344 11.05 -25.87 -22.14
C ASP A 344 9.98 -25.30 -23.08
N LEU A 345 9.90 -23.97 -23.17
CA LEU A 345 9.98 -23.20 -24.42
C LEU A 345 9.69 -21.70 -24.17
N TRP A 346 10.74 -20.90 -24.40
CA TRP A 346 10.85 -19.44 -24.66
C TRP A 346 10.38 -18.43 -23.61
#